data_AF-A0A9R1VDC6-F1
#
_entry.id   AF-A0A9R1VDC6-F1
#
_cell.length_a   1.000
_cell.length_b   1.000
_cell.length_c   1.000
_cell.angle_alpha   90.00
_cell.angle_beta   90.00
_cell.angle_gamma   90.00
#
_symmetry.space_group_name_H-M   'P 1'
#
loop_
_entity.id
_entity.type
_entity.pdbx_description
1 polymer ?
#
loop_
_entity_poly.entity_id
_entity_poly.type
_entity_poly.pdbx_seq_one_letter_code
_entity_poly.pdbx_strand_id
1 'polypeptide(L)'
;MKVDGTIDKYKAGLVIQGFRQKQGIDFFDTYAPVAKISTIRLLLAFAAIHNLVIHQMDVKTAFLNGDLDEEIYMKQPEGFVMPGNEHKVCKLKKSLYGLKQAPKQWHQKFDDVVWSNGFALNQADKYVYRTFDTSSKGVMICLYVDDMLIFGTDLEEVDKTKKFLSSSFDMKDMGEAEVILGI
;
A
#
# COMPACT_ATOMS: atom_id res chain seq x y z
N MET A 1 18.93 -6.66 5.69
CA MET A 1 20.12 -7.42 6.13
C MET A 1 19.77 -8.86 5.89
N LYS A 2 20.63 -9.63 5.22
CA LYS A 2 20.35 -11.04 5.00
C LYS A 2 20.49 -11.82 6.31
N VAL A 3 20.01 -13.06 6.34
CA VAL A 3 20.05 -13.94 7.52
C VAL A 3 21.49 -14.17 8.01
N ASP A 4 22.48 -14.04 7.12
CA ASP A 4 23.91 -14.14 7.37
C ASP A 4 24.58 -12.83 7.84
N GLY A 5 23.81 -11.76 8.06
CA GLY A 5 24.32 -10.46 8.51
C GLY A 5 24.87 -9.56 7.39
N THR A 6 24.86 -10.01 6.13
CA THR A 6 25.35 -9.19 5.02
C THR A 6 24.37 -8.08 4.62
N ILE A 7 24.92 -7.02 4.02
CA ILE A 7 24.11 -5.92 3.49
C ILE A 7 23.29 -6.44 2.32
N ASP A 8 21.97 -6.42 2.51
CA ASP A 8 21.03 -6.85 1.48
C ASP A 8 20.87 -5.79 0.39
N LYS A 9 20.70 -4.52 0.78
CA LYS A 9 20.55 -3.39 -0.14
C LYS A 9 20.83 -2.05 0.55
N TYR A 10 21.46 -1.12 -0.17
CA TYR A 10 21.52 0.29 0.23
C TYR A 10 20.22 1.01 -0.15
N LYS A 11 19.61 1.71 0.80
CA LYS A 11 18.36 2.47 0.60
C LYS A 11 18.61 3.94 0.89
N ALA A 12 18.11 4.80 0.01
CA ALA A 12 17.97 6.23 0.24
C ALA A 12 16.50 6.59 -0.03
N GLY A 13 15.94 7.50 0.77
CA GLY A 13 14.55 7.91 0.65
C GLY A 13 14.44 9.43 0.60
N LEU A 14 13.68 9.94 -0.37
CA LEU A 14 13.30 11.34 -0.38
C LEU A 14 12.05 11.51 0.49
N VAL A 15 12.17 12.33 1.55
CA VAL A 15 11.08 12.60 2.49
C VAL A 15 10.73 14.07 2.44
N ILE A 16 9.44 14.35 2.31
CA ILE A 16 8.93 15.72 2.38
C ILE A 16 8.81 16.20 3.81
N GLN A 17 9.06 17.50 3.98
CA GLN A 17 8.86 18.22 5.23
C GLN A 17 7.37 18.49 5.51
N GLY A 18 6.53 17.45 5.57
CA GLY A 18 5.07 17.62 5.72
C GLY A 18 4.66 18.22 7.07
N PHE A 19 5.56 18.28 8.04
CA PHE A 19 5.38 19.07 9.27
C PHE A 19 5.21 20.58 9.00
N ARG A 20 5.60 21.07 7.81
CA ARG A 20 5.41 22.45 7.36
C ARG A 20 4.09 22.67 6.62
N GLN A 21 3.34 21.61 6.30
CA GLN A 21 2.05 21.74 5.62
C GLN A 21 0.99 22.36 6.54
N LYS A 22 0.14 23.20 5.96
CA LYS A 22 -0.98 23.88 6.63
C LYS A 22 -2.30 23.25 6.21
N GLN A 23 -3.11 22.87 7.20
CA GLN A 23 -4.46 22.38 6.96
C GLN A 23 -5.32 23.47 6.29
N GLY A 24 -6.16 23.08 5.34
CA GLY A 24 -7.00 23.98 4.55
C GLY A 24 -6.28 24.68 3.40
N ILE A 25 -4.97 24.47 3.24
CA ILE A 25 -4.16 24.97 2.13
C ILE A 25 -3.47 23.80 1.42
N ASP A 26 -2.62 23.07 2.15
CA ASP A 26 -1.77 22.01 1.59
C ASP A 26 -2.39 20.62 1.71
N PHE A 27 -3.41 20.48 2.56
CA PHE A 27 -4.22 19.28 2.74
C PHE A 27 -5.53 19.64 3.46
N PHE A 28 -6.59 18.88 3.23
CA PHE A 28 -7.88 19.07 3.91
C PHE A 28 -8.17 17.94 4.91
N ASP A 29 -7.97 16.69 4.48
CA ASP A 29 -8.25 15.50 5.27
C ASP A 29 -7.11 14.49 5.11
N THR A 30 -6.68 13.92 6.23
CA THR A 30 -5.52 13.03 6.36
C THR A 30 -5.91 11.66 6.87
N TYR A 31 -7.19 11.41 7.12
CA TYR A 31 -7.62 10.18 7.76
C TYR A 31 -7.54 9.01 6.78
N ALA A 32 -6.52 8.19 6.97
CA ALA A 32 -6.45 6.84 6.45
C ALA A 32 -6.36 5.93 7.66
N PRO A 33 -7.40 5.14 7.99
CA PRO A 33 -7.22 4.05 8.93
C PRO A 33 -6.11 3.10 8.44
N VAL A 34 -5.64 2.21 9.29
CA VAL A 34 -4.81 1.08 8.85
C VAL A 34 -5.55 -0.15 9.32
N ALA A 35 -5.45 -1.26 8.58
CA ALA A 35 -6.01 -2.53 9.01
C ALA A 35 -5.64 -2.79 10.47
N LYS A 36 -6.65 -2.98 11.32
CA LYS A 36 -6.42 -3.18 12.75
C LYS A 36 -5.77 -4.54 12.95
N ILE A 37 -4.90 -4.64 13.94
CA ILE A 37 -4.29 -5.94 14.33
C ILE A 37 -5.37 -6.97 14.70
N SER A 38 -6.50 -6.54 15.25
CA SER A 38 -7.66 -7.41 15.51
C SER A 38 -8.26 -7.98 14.23
N THR A 39 -8.32 -7.19 13.16
CA THR A 39 -8.81 -7.62 11.85
C THR A 39 -7.88 -8.65 11.24
N ILE A 40 -6.56 -8.39 11.27
CA ILE A 40 -5.56 -9.35 10.78
C ILE A 40 -5.66 -10.68 11.54
N ARG A 41 -5.72 -10.64 12.87
CA ARG A 41 -5.90 -11.85 13.71
C ARG A 41 -7.19 -12.60 13.39
N LEU A 42 -8.28 -11.88 13.16
CA LEU A 42 -9.56 -12.48 12.78
C LEU A 42 -9.46 -13.19 11.42
N LEU A 43 -8.84 -12.56 10.42
CA LEU A 43 -8.63 -13.16 9.10
C LEU A 43 -7.72 -14.39 9.18
N LEU A 44 -6.68 -14.36 10.01
CA LEU A 44 -5.83 -15.52 10.25
C LEU A 44 -6.59 -16.69 10.87
N ALA A 45 -7.40 -16.42 11.90
CA ALA A 45 -8.26 -17.43 12.50
C ALA A 45 -9.27 -17.99 11.49
N PHE A 46 -9.85 -17.12 10.65
CA PHE A 46 -10.76 -17.53 9.57
C PHE A 46 -10.07 -18.42 8.54
N ALA A 47 -8.85 -18.07 8.13
CA ALA A 47 -8.05 -18.86 7.22
C ALA A 47 -7.75 -20.25 7.77
N ALA A 48 -7.42 -20.36 9.06
CA ALA A 48 -7.19 -21.64 9.71
C ALA A 48 -8.46 -22.52 9.77
N ILE A 49 -9.63 -21.92 10.02
CA ILE A 49 -10.92 -22.65 10.07
C ILE A 49 -11.32 -23.16 8.69
N HIS A 50 -11.12 -22.34 7.66
CA HIS A 50 -11.58 -22.62 6.30
C HIS A 50 -10.48 -23.21 5.39
N ASN A 51 -9.31 -23.51 5.94
CA ASN A 51 -8.15 -24.05 5.23
C ASN A 51 -7.78 -23.20 3.99
N LEU A 52 -7.75 -21.88 4.17
CA LEU A 52 -7.36 -20.93 3.12
C LEU A 52 -5.84 -20.87 2.98
N VAL A 53 -5.35 -20.72 1.76
CA VAL A 53 -3.94 -20.40 1.49
C VAL A 53 -3.68 -18.91 1.73
N ILE A 54 -2.55 -18.58 2.34
CA ILE A 54 -2.20 -17.20 2.67
C ILE A 54 -0.91 -16.84 1.95
N HIS A 55 -0.98 -15.80 1.12
CA HIS A 55 0.18 -15.25 0.43
C HIS A 55 0.37 -13.78 0.78
N GLN A 56 1.61 -13.32 0.67
CA GLN A 56 1.96 -11.94 0.90
C GLN A 56 2.52 -11.29 -0.37
N MET A 57 2.13 -10.04 -0.59
CA MET A 57 2.79 -9.16 -1.54
C MET A 57 3.14 -7.84 -0.87
N ASP A 58 4.22 -7.21 -1.32
CA ASP A 58 4.67 -5.89 -0.88
C ASP A 58 4.61 -4.93 -2.08
N VAL A 59 3.94 -3.78 -1.94
CA VAL A 59 3.93 -2.76 -2.99
C VAL A 59 5.15 -1.87 -2.85
N LYS A 60 5.92 -1.72 -3.94
CA LYS A 60 7.05 -0.81 -3.92
C LYS A 60 6.55 0.62 -3.89
N THR A 61 7.10 1.39 -2.95
CA THR A 61 6.85 2.83 -2.84
C THR A 61 5.36 3.17 -2.78
N ALA A 62 4.59 2.52 -1.91
CA ALA A 62 3.14 2.67 -1.75
C ALA A 62 2.62 4.09 -2.01
N PHE A 63 3.17 5.09 -1.31
CA PHE A 63 2.71 6.47 -1.42
C PHE A 63 2.99 7.13 -2.78
N LEU A 64 4.01 6.71 -3.54
CA LEU A 64 4.25 7.23 -4.91
C LEU A 64 3.16 6.81 -5.90
N ASN A 65 2.36 5.80 -5.59
CA ASN A 65 1.22 5.41 -6.41
C ASN A 65 0.01 6.35 -6.21
N GLY A 66 -0.06 7.04 -5.06
CA GLY A 66 -1.13 7.97 -4.72
C GLY A 66 -1.14 9.21 -5.62
N ASP A 67 -2.32 9.58 -6.10
CA ASP A 67 -2.55 10.79 -6.88
C ASP A 67 -2.74 11.99 -5.93
N LEU A 68 -2.21 13.16 -6.31
CA LEU A 68 -2.34 14.39 -5.53
C LEU A 68 -3.54 15.21 -6.00
N ASP A 69 -4.46 15.51 -5.08
CA ASP A 69 -5.56 16.45 -5.33
C ASP A 69 -5.08 17.90 -5.24
N GLU A 70 -4.12 18.17 -4.36
CA GLU A 70 -3.58 19.51 -4.13
C GLU A 70 -2.30 19.79 -4.95
N GLU A 71 -2.09 21.07 -5.26
CA GLU A 71 -0.84 21.53 -5.85
C GLU A 71 0.21 21.77 -4.75
N ILE A 72 1.18 20.87 -4.64
CA ILE A 72 2.21 20.92 -3.60
C ILE A 72 3.59 21.16 -4.21
N TYR A 73 4.36 22.02 -3.55
CA TYR A 73 5.74 22.32 -3.87
C TYR A 73 6.68 21.92 -2.75
N MET A 74 7.88 21.47 -3.10
CA MET A 74 8.97 21.23 -2.17
C MET A 74 10.25 21.92 -2.60
N LYS A 75 11.14 22.21 -1.66
CA LYS A 75 12.50 22.64 -2.00
C LYS A 75 13.20 21.56 -2.82
N GLN A 76 14.13 21.97 -3.67
CA GLN A 76 15.01 21.04 -4.36
C GLN A 76 15.75 20.16 -3.32
N PRO A 77 15.79 18.84 -3.51
CA PRO A 77 16.48 17.97 -2.58
C PRO A 77 17.99 18.23 -2.58
N GLU A 78 18.62 17.94 -1.44
CA GLU A 78 20.07 17.99 -1.32
C GLU A 78 20.72 17.06 -2.36
N GLY A 79 21.76 17.54 -3.02
CA GLY A 79 22.41 16.84 -4.14
C GLY A 79 21.73 17.01 -5.51
N PHE A 80 20.54 17.64 -5.59
CA PHE A 80 19.85 17.93 -6.87
C PHE A 80 19.75 19.42 -7.19
N VAL A 81 20.19 20.31 -6.29
CA VAL A 81 20.08 21.76 -6.49
C VAL A 81 20.75 22.17 -7.81
N MET A 82 19.95 22.66 -8.76
CA MET A 82 20.44 23.03 -10.08
C MET A 82 21.19 24.37 -10.02
N PRO A 83 22.45 24.44 -10.50
CA PRO A 83 23.20 25.69 -10.53
C PRO A 83 22.46 26.81 -11.28
N GLY A 84 22.44 28.01 -10.70
CA GLY A 84 21.73 29.19 -11.22
C GLY A 84 20.20 29.13 -11.05
N ASN A 85 19.67 28.05 -10.47
CA ASN A 85 18.24 27.83 -10.24
C ASN A 85 17.96 27.49 -8.77
N GLU A 86 18.84 27.86 -7.84
CA GLU A 86 18.78 27.50 -6.42
C GLU A 86 17.48 27.98 -5.76
N HIS A 87 16.89 29.06 -6.28
CA HIS A 87 15.63 29.65 -5.81
C HIS A 87 14.38 28.89 -6.28
N LYS A 88 14.49 27.96 -7.23
CA LYS A 88 13.35 27.19 -7.73
C LYS A 88 12.93 26.10 -6.76
N VAL A 89 11.67 25.68 -6.91
CA VAL A 89 11.04 24.59 -6.16
C VAL A 89 10.58 23.50 -7.11
N CYS A 90 10.45 22.27 -6.59
CA CYS A 90 9.91 21.14 -7.32
C CYS A 90 8.40 21.07 -7.07
N LYS A 91 7.61 21.04 -8.15
CA LYS A 91 6.19 20.67 -8.08
C LYS A 91 6.06 19.16 -7.99
N LEU A 92 5.27 18.68 -7.05
CA LEU A 92 4.99 17.26 -6.93
C LEU A 92 3.93 16.83 -7.93
N LYS A 93 4.16 15.68 -8.57
CA LYS A 93 3.20 15.05 -9.49
C LYS A 93 2.45 13.88 -8.86
N LYS A 94 2.99 13.31 -7.79
CA LYS A 94 2.50 12.15 -7.07
C LYS A 94 2.71 12.36 -5.58
N SER A 95 1.94 11.63 -4.78
CA SER A 95 2.11 11.66 -3.34
C SER A 95 3.48 11.10 -2.94
N LEU A 96 4.01 11.55 -1.81
CA LEU A 96 5.36 11.27 -1.36
C LEU A 96 5.38 11.03 0.14
N TYR A 97 6.39 10.28 0.59
CA TYR A 97 6.59 10.04 2.00
C TYR A 97 6.78 11.36 2.76
N GLY A 98 6.15 11.46 3.92
CA GLY A 98 6.15 12.66 4.75
C GLY A 98 5.00 13.63 4.48
N LEU A 99 4.27 13.52 3.35
CA LEU A 99 3.01 14.25 3.17
C LEU A 99 1.96 13.73 4.15
N LYS A 100 1.20 14.64 4.77
CA LYS A 100 0.16 14.28 5.75
C LYS A 100 -0.99 13.47 5.12
N GLN A 101 -1.30 13.70 3.86
CA GLN A 101 -2.36 13.00 3.12
C GLN A 101 -1.88 11.78 2.33
N ALA A 102 -0.57 11.46 2.32
CA ALA A 102 -0.03 10.38 1.49
C ALA A 102 -0.67 9.00 1.74
N PRO A 103 -0.87 8.58 3.01
CA PRO A 103 -1.54 7.31 3.29
C PRO A 103 -2.96 7.25 2.75
N LYS A 104 -3.69 8.37 2.80
CA LYS A 104 -5.06 8.48 2.29
C LYS A 104 -5.10 8.37 0.77
N GLN A 105 -4.23 9.11 0.07
CA GLN A 105 -4.16 9.07 -1.39
C GLN A 105 -3.75 7.71 -1.92
N TRP A 106 -2.84 7.03 -1.22
CA TRP A 106 -2.51 5.64 -1.53
C TRP A 106 -3.72 4.73 -1.36
N HIS A 107 -4.40 4.79 -0.21
CA HIS A 107 -5.58 3.96 0.05
C HIS A 107 -6.69 4.20 -0.98
N GLN A 108 -7.00 5.46 -1.31
CA GLN A 108 -7.98 5.80 -2.34
C GLN A 108 -7.60 5.24 -3.70
N LYS A 109 -6.32 5.37 -4.10
CA LYS A 109 -5.84 4.79 -5.35
C LYS A 109 -6.02 3.28 -5.38
N PHE A 110 -5.71 2.62 -4.27
CA PHE A 110 -5.88 1.18 -4.16
C PHE A 110 -7.35 0.76 -4.22
N ASP A 111 -8.22 1.44 -3.45
CA ASP A 111 -9.67 1.28 -3.44
C ASP A 111 -10.24 1.32 -4.87
N ASP A 112 -9.91 2.37 -5.63
CA ASP A 112 -10.42 2.56 -6.99
C ASP A 112 -9.99 1.41 -7.92
N VAL A 113 -8.74 0.96 -7.80
CA VAL A 113 -8.18 -0.12 -8.63
C VAL A 113 -8.84 -1.47 -8.32
N VAL A 114 -8.95 -1.83 -7.04
CA VAL A 114 -9.55 -3.12 -6.65
C VAL A 114 -11.06 -3.15 -6.87
N TRP A 115 -11.75 -2.04 -6.61
CA TRP A 115 -13.18 -1.88 -6.89
C TRP A 115 -13.45 -2.06 -8.39
N SER A 116 -12.65 -1.41 -9.24
CA SER A 116 -12.79 -1.53 -10.70
C SER A 116 -12.53 -2.95 -11.21
N ASN A 117 -11.81 -3.77 -10.46
CA ASN A 117 -11.58 -5.20 -10.75
C ASN A 117 -12.63 -6.12 -10.09
N GLY A 118 -13.75 -5.57 -9.59
CA GLY A 118 -14.88 -6.34 -9.07
C GLY A 118 -14.76 -6.78 -7.62
N PHE A 119 -13.76 -6.29 -6.87
CA PHE A 119 -13.69 -6.54 -5.44
C PHE A 119 -14.71 -5.70 -4.69
N ALA A 120 -15.39 -6.31 -3.72
CA ALA A 120 -16.26 -5.61 -2.79
C ALA A 120 -15.49 -5.22 -1.54
N LEU A 121 -15.68 -3.96 -1.11
CA LEU A 121 -15.16 -3.47 0.17
C LEU A 121 -15.92 -4.11 1.34
N ASN A 122 -15.20 -4.53 2.38
CA ASN A 122 -15.81 -4.99 3.60
C ASN A 122 -16.32 -3.82 4.45
N GLN A 123 -17.58 -3.88 4.89
CA GLN A 123 -18.19 -2.77 5.64
C GLN A 123 -17.62 -2.61 7.06
N ALA A 124 -17.12 -3.70 7.66
CA ALA A 124 -16.58 -3.66 9.03
C ALA A 124 -15.15 -3.10 9.09
N ASP A 125 -14.36 -3.27 8.02
CA ASP A 125 -13.00 -2.75 7.92
C ASP A 125 -12.68 -2.38 6.46
N LYS A 126 -12.41 -1.09 6.23
CA LYS A 126 -12.18 -0.51 4.89
C LYS A 126 -10.83 -0.89 4.26
N TYR A 127 -10.05 -1.74 4.91
CA TYR A 127 -8.78 -2.28 4.40
C TYR A 127 -8.89 -3.75 4.00
N VAL A 128 -10.11 -4.31 4.08
CA VAL A 128 -10.39 -5.68 3.68
C VAL A 128 -11.29 -5.66 2.44
N TYR A 129 -10.83 -6.34 1.40
CA TYR A 129 -11.52 -6.47 0.13
C TYR A 129 -11.80 -7.94 -0.11
N ARG A 130 -12.89 -8.25 -0.79
CA ARG A 130 -13.22 -9.63 -1.12
C ARG A 130 -13.81 -9.77 -2.51
N THR A 131 -13.53 -10.89 -3.13
CA THR A 131 -14.24 -11.36 -4.32
C THR A 131 -14.48 -12.84 -4.15
N PHE A 132 -15.73 -13.26 -4.26
CA PHE A 132 -16.14 -14.66 -4.19
C PHE A 132 -17.22 -14.91 -5.23
N ASP A 133 -17.10 -16.02 -5.94
CA ASP A 133 -18.11 -16.45 -6.89
C ASP A 133 -19.28 -17.17 -6.19
N THR A 134 -20.25 -17.62 -6.97
CA THR A 134 -21.44 -18.34 -6.47
C THR A 134 -21.10 -19.69 -5.82
N SER A 135 -19.92 -20.25 -6.09
CA SER A 135 -19.40 -21.47 -5.47
C SER A 135 -18.57 -21.20 -4.21
N SER A 136 -18.51 -19.95 -3.75
CA SER A 136 -17.66 -19.50 -2.64
C SER A 136 -16.17 -19.63 -2.91
N LYS A 137 -15.74 -19.73 -4.18
CA LYS A 137 -14.34 -19.67 -4.59
C LYS A 137 -13.93 -18.21 -4.80
N GLY A 138 -12.76 -17.85 -4.31
CA GLY A 138 -12.23 -16.49 -4.41
C GLY A 138 -11.16 -16.15 -3.38
N VAL A 139 -11.02 -14.85 -3.13
CA VAL A 139 -9.99 -14.28 -2.24
C VAL A 139 -10.52 -13.17 -1.34
N MET A 140 -9.84 -12.99 -0.21
CA MET A 140 -9.85 -11.75 0.56
C MET A 140 -8.46 -11.11 0.55
N ILE A 141 -8.40 -9.80 0.40
CA ILE A 141 -7.17 -9.01 0.49
C ILE A 141 -7.26 -8.14 1.74
N CYS A 142 -6.21 -8.15 2.57
CA CYS A 142 -6.04 -7.20 3.67
C CYS A 142 -4.84 -6.30 3.35
N LEU A 143 -5.08 -5.00 3.21
CA LEU A 143 -4.05 -3.99 2.97
C LEU A 143 -3.56 -3.41 4.29
N TYR A 144 -2.28 -3.59 4.61
CA TYR A 144 -1.60 -2.97 5.74
C TYR A 144 -0.48 -2.06 5.23
N VAL A 145 -0.79 -0.79 4.98
CA VAL A 145 0.15 0.21 4.43
C VAL A 145 0.73 -0.26 3.09
N ASP A 146 1.93 -0.86 3.08
CA ASP A 146 2.65 -1.41 1.93
C ASP A 146 2.51 -2.94 1.79
N ASP A 147 2.20 -3.64 2.88
CA ASP A 147 1.97 -5.08 2.89
C ASP A 147 0.54 -5.45 2.50
N MET A 148 0.39 -6.50 1.70
CA MET A 148 -0.89 -7.09 1.32
C MET A 148 -0.91 -8.57 1.68
N LEU A 149 -1.90 -8.96 2.47
CA LEU A 149 -2.20 -10.37 2.77
C LEU A 149 -3.34 -10.83 1.87
N ILE A 150 -3.12 -11.91 1.14
CA ILE A 150 -4.08 -12.50 0.21
C ILE A 150 -4.49 -13.86 0.78
N PHE A 151 -5.75 -13.97 1.18
CA PHE A 151 -6.36 -15.19 1.71
C PHE A 151 -7.19 -15.81 0.60
N GLY A 152 -6.72 -16.90 0.01
CA GLY A 152 -7.37 -17.55 -1.12
C GLY A 152 -7.94 -18.92 -0.77
N THR A 153 -9.03 -19.25 -1.44
CA THR A 153 -9.61 -20.61 -1.40
C THR A 153 -8.73 -21.65 -2.08
N ASP A 154 -7.98 -21.24 -3.10
CA ASP A 154 -6.95 -22.04 -3.75
C ASP A 154 -5.86 -21.14 -4.37
N LEU A 155 -4.76 -21.75 -4.82
CA LEU A 155 -3.64 -21.04 -5.43
C LEU A 155 -3.99 -20.39 -6.76
N GLU A 156 -4.99 -20.89 -7.48
CA GLU A 156 -5.39 -20.34 -8.77
C GLU A 156 -5.95 -18.92 -8.59
N GLU A 157 -6.83 -18.73 -7.60
CA GLU A 157 -7.40 -17.42 -7.28
C GLU A 157 -6.37 -16.46 -6.68
N VAL A 158 -5.43 -16.98 -5.88
CA VAL A 158 -4.29 -16.19 -5.40
C VAL A 158 -3.44 -15.70 -6.57
N ASP A 159 -3.04 -16.58 -7.50
CA ASP A 159 -2.18 -16.21 -8.62
C ASP A 159 -2.86 -15.25 -9.60
N LYS A 160 -4.17 -15.40 -9.83
CA LYS A 160 -4.97 -14.42 -10.57
C LYS A 160 -4.92 -13.05 -9.91
N THR A 161 -5.10 -13.01 -8.59
CA THR A 161 -5.05 -11.78 -7.80
C THR A 161 -3.66 -11.14 -7.84
N LYS A 162 -2.60 -11.93 -7.67
CA LYS A 162 -1.21 -11.45 -7.76
C LYS A 162 -0.89 -10.85 -9.12
N LYS A 163 -1.32 -11.50 -10.22
CA LYS A 163 -1.15 -10.99 -11.58
C LYS A 163 -1.89 -9.68 -11.78
N PHE A 164 -3.13 -9.59 -11.30
CA PHE A 164 -3.90 -8.35 -11.32
C PHE A 164 -3.18 -7.22 -10.57
N LEU A 165 -2.78 -7.44 -9.32
CA LEU A 165 -2.09 -6.43 -8.51
C LEU A 165 -0.77 -6.00 -9.17
N SER A 166 0.00 -6.95 -9.71
CA SER A 166 1.27 -6.67 -10.41
C SER A 166 1.09 -5.95 -11.75
N SER A 167 -0.10 -6.03 -12.36
CA SER A 167 -0.43 -5.27 -13.56
C SER A 167 -0.78 -3.81 -13.26
N SER A 168 -1.22 -3.53 -12.03
CA SER A 168 -1.67 -2.21 -11.59
C SER A 168 -0.60 -1.45 -10.80
N PHE A 169 0.27 -2.16 -10.08
CA PHE A 169 1.30 -1.59 -9.20
C PHE A 169 2.63 -2.34 -9.37
N ASP A 170 3.74 -1.68 -9.03
CA ASP A 170 5.02 -2.38 -8.90
C ASP A 170 5.02 -3.21 -7.61
N MET A 171 4.75 -4.49 -7.76
CA MET A 171 4.61 -5.44 -6.65
C MET A 171 5.85 -6.31 -6.50
N LYS A 172 6.13 -6.71 -5.27
CA LYS A 172 7.05 -7.77 -4.91
C LYS A 172 6.25 -8.93 -4.33
N ASP A 173 6.29 -10.08 -5.00
CA ASP A 173 5.72 -11.31 -4.44
C ASP A 173 6.64 -11.84 -3.33
N MET A 174 6.08 -12.03 -2.15
CA MET A 174 6.78 -12.54 -0.97
C MET A 174 6.52 -14.04 -0.77
N GLY A 175 5.69 -14.67 -1.60
CA GLY A 175 5.38 -16.09 -1.52
C GLY A 175 4.28 -16.39 -0.51
N GLU A 176 4.30 -17.62 0.01
CA GLU A 176 3.42 -18.05 1.10
C GLU A 176 3.79 -17.30 2.38
N ALA A 177 2.79 -16.90 3.15
CA ALA A 177 3.03 -16.07 4.33
C ALA A 177 3.59 -16.91 5.49
N GLU A 178 4.88 -16.73 5.80
CA GLU A 178 5.55 -17.38 6.93
C GLU A 178 5.53 -16.53 8.22
N VAL A 179 5.70 -15.21 8.07
CA VAL A 179 5.71 -14.23 9.17
C VAL A 179 4.91 -13.02 8.74
N ILE A 180 3.87 -12.68 9.50
CA ILE A 180 2.93 -11.61 9.17
C ILE A 180 3.05 -10.52 10.23
N LEU A 181 3.73 -9.42 9.90
CA LEU A 181 3.90 -8.27 10.79
C LEU A 181 4.49 -8.64 12.17
N GLY A 182 5.35 -9.66 12.22
CA GLY A 182 5.95 -10.19 13.45
C GLY A 182 5.08 -11.21 14.20
N ILE A 183 4.01 -11.72 13.59
CA ILE A 183 3.20 -12.86 14.03
C ILE A 183 3.61 -14.11 13.24
#